data_AF-A0A7Y5RD16-F1
#
_entry.id   AF-A0A7Y5RD16-F1
#
_cell.length_a   1.000
_cell.length_b   1.000
_cell.length_c   1.000
_cell.angle_alpha   90.00
_cell.angle_beta   90.00
_cell.angle_gamma   90.00
#
_symmetry.space_group_name_H-M   'P 1'
#
loop_
_entity.id
_entity.type
_entity.pdbx_description
1 polymer ?
#
loop_
_entity_poly.entity_id
_entity_poly.type
_entity_poly.pdbx_seq_one_letter_code
_entity_poly.pdbx_strand_id
1 'polypeptide(L)'
;MKTAQRSTLTLIAALTLTPAVFAQRNGPDWNTAGFDVQRSHWMKADKDVNATSMSKPGYQLLWKQKVDGVKVGLSEPIMVGTFIGWKGFKDLVLFQGGDGN
;
A
#
# COMPACT_ATOMS: atom_id res chain seq x y z
N MET A 1 -14.77 6.73 -44.29
CA MET A 1 -15.41 7.28 -43.05
C MET A 1 -15.56 6.24 -41.93
N LYS A 2 -15.91 4.96 -42.20
CA LYS A 2 -16.07 3.93 -41.15
C LYS A 2 -14.77 3.55 -40.39
N THR A 3 -13.59 3.72 -41.00
CA THR A 3 -12.28 3.41 -40.41
C THR A 3 -11.84 4.44 -39.37
N ALA A 4 -11.98 5.74 -39.65
CA ALA A 4 -11.62 6.80 -38.70
C ALA A 4 -12.46 6.75 -37.42
N GLN A 5 -13.75 6.45 -37.53
CA GLN A 5 -14.66 6.32 -36.38
C GLN A 5 -14.28 5.15 -35.44
N ARG A 6 -13.74 4.04 -35.99
CA ARG A 6 -13.21 2.93 -35.19
C ARG A 6 -11.92 3.33 -34.46
N SER A 7 -11.07 4.13 -35.09
CA SER A 7 -9.83 4.65 -34.47
C SER A 7 -10.14 5.57 -33.29
N THR A 8 -11.09 6.51 -33.46
CA THR A 8 -11.46 7.46 -32.40
C THR A 8 -12.12 6.77 -31.21
N LEU A 9 -13.00 5.78 -31.45
CA LEU A 9 -13.61 4.98 -30.39
C LEU A 9 -12.59 4.18 -29.58
N THR A 10 -11.55 3.65 -30.23
CA THR A 10 -10.48 2.91 -29.55
C THR A 10 -9.62 3.83 -28.68
N LEU A 11 -9.33 5.04 -29.16
CA LEU A 11 -8.57 6.05 -28.42
C LEU A 11 -9.33 6.55 -27.18
N ILE A 12 -10.65 6.76 -27.31
CA ILE A 12 -11.52 7.17 -26.20
C ILE A 12 -11.61 6.06 -25.15
N ALA A 13 -11.79 4.80 -25.57
CA ALA A 13 -11.81 3.66 -24.65
C ALA A 13 -10.48 3.46 -23.90
N ALA A 14 -9.34 3.66 -24.58
CA ALA A 14 -8.03 3.59 -23.94
C ALA A 14 -7.83 4.70 -22.89
N LEU A 15 -8.30 5.93 -23.15
CA LEU A 15 -8.18 7.04 -22.20
C LEU A 15 -9.04 6.84 -20.94
N THR A 16 -10.24 6.26 -21.07
CA THR A 16 -11.16 6.07 -19.94
C THR A 16 -10.80 4.90 -19.03
N LEU A 17 -10.01 3.93 -19.50
CA LEU A 17 -9.56 2.78 -18.71
C LEU A 17 -8.33 3.06 -17.84
N THR A 18 -7.53 4.08 -18.17
CA THR A 18 -6.34 4.48 -17.40
C THR A 18 -6.59 4.73 -15.90
N PRO A 19 -7.65 5.48 -15.48
CA PRO A 19 -7.90 5.71 -14.05
C PRO A 19 -8.35 4.44 -13.30
N ALA A 20 -8.94 3.45 -13.98
CA ALA A 20 -9.36 2.20 -13.34
C ALA A 20 -8.16 1.36 -12.87
N VAL A 21 -7.01 1.44 -13.56
CA VAL A 21 -5.78 0.73 -13.17
C VAL A 21 -5.21 1.25 -11.84
N PHE A 22 -5.32 2.56 -11.59
CA PHE A 22 -4.89 3.17 -10.32
C PHE A 22 -5.82 2.85 -9.15
N ALA A 23 -7.10 2.56 -9.42
CA ALA A 23 -8.07 2.16 -8.40
C ALA A 23 -7.97 0.67 -8.01
N GLN A 24 -7.28 -0.16 -8.81
CA GLN A 24 -7.20 -1.61 -8.60
C GLN A 24 -6.13 -2.05 -7.59
N ARG A 25 -5.22 -1.16 -7.19
CA ARG A 25 -4.19 -1.43 -6.17
C ARG A 25 -4.32 -0.42 -5.05
N ASN A 26 -4.29 -0.90 -3.80
CA ASN A 26 -4.36 -0.10 -2.56
C ASN A 26 -3.10 0.76 -2.32
N GLY A 27 -2.54 1.38 -3.36
CA GLY A 27 -1.18 1.92 -3.34
C GLY A 27 -0.11 0.82 -3.42
N PRO A 28 1.16 1.18 -3.61
CA PRO A 28 2.28 0.26 -3.49
C PRO A 28 2.49 -0.16 -2.03
N ASP A 29 2.83 -1.43 -1.81
CA ASP A 29 3.14 -1.94 -0.47
C ASP A 29 4.48 -1.37 0.04
N TRP A 30 4.64 -1.31 1.38
CA TRP A 30 5.91 -0.94 2.02
C TRP A 30 6.88 -2.14 2.05
N ASN A 31 7.26 -2.65 0.87
CA ASN A 31 7.93 -3.95 0.76
C ASN A 31 9.46 -3.91 0.97
N THR A 32 10.03 -2.75 1.28
CA THR A 32 11.46 -2.57 1.58
C THR A 32 11.63 -1.49 2.64
N ALA A 33 12.74 -1.54 3.39
CA ALA A 33 13.12 -0.48 4.31
C ALA A 33 13.27 0.85 3.54
N GLY A 34 12.61 1.90 4.01
CA GLY A 34 12.55 3.20 3.34
C GLY A 34 11.58 3.29 2.15
N PHE A 35 10.66 2.34 1.99
CA PHE A 35 9.60 2.28 0.97
C PHE A 35 10.05 2.03 -0.47
N ASP A 36 11.11 2.69 -0.94
CA ASP A 36 11.60 2.59 -2.30
C ASP A 36 13.13 2.40 -2.36
N VAL A 37 13.65 2.22 -3.57
CA VAL A 37 15.10 2.05 -3.82
C VAL A 37 15.92 3.25 -3.35
N GLN A 38 15.32 4.44 -3.37
CA GLN A 38 15.96 5.68 -2.93
C GLN A 38 15.82 5.92 -1.43
N ARG A 39 15.09 5.04 -0.72
CA ARG A 39 14.75 5.16 0.70
C ARG A 39 14.13 6.51 1.02
N SER A 40 13.15 6.93 0.22
CA SER A 40 12.50 8.24 0.41
C SER A 40 11.67 8.33 1.69
N HIS A 41 11.31 7.19 2.29
CA HIS A 41 10.39 7.12 3.44
C HIS A 41 9.05 7.82 3.18
N TRP A 42 8.57 7.84 1.93
CA TRP A 42 7.38 8.60 1.58
C TRP A 42 6.40 7.84 0.68
N MET A 43 5.18 7.64 1.20
CA MET A 43 4.04 7.20 0.41
C MET A 43 3.21 8.39 -0.07
N LYS A 44 3.18 8.61 -1.38
CA LYS A 44 2.50 9.77 -1.99
C LYS A 44 0.99 9.61 -2.12
N ALA A 45 0.50 8.37 -2.21
CA ALA A 45 -0.89 8.06 -2.50
C ALA A 45 -1.38 6.96 -1.56
N ASP A 46 -1.79 7.35 -0.36
CA ASP A 46 -2.47 6.49 0.60
C ASP A 46 -3.98 6.79 0.57
N LYS A 47 -4.80 5.75 0.41
CA LYS A 47 -6.26 5.88 0.32
C LYS A 47 -6.92 6.07 1.70
N ASP A 48 -6.31 5.55 2.75
CA ASP A 48 -6.85 5.52 4.11
C ASP A 48 -6.30 6.69 4.95
N VAL A 49 -5.06 7.11 4.70
CA VAL A 49 -4.39 8.21 5.40
C VAL A 49 -4.26 9.43 4.48
N ASN A 50 -5.17 10.40 4.64
CA ASN A 50 -5.14 11.68 3.92
C ASN A 50 -5.70 12.82 4.78
N ALA A 51 -5.57 14.06 4.31
CA ALA A 51 -5.99 15.25 5.06
C ALA A 51 -7.48 15.19 5.48
N THR A 52 -8.35 14.67 4.61
CA THR A 52 -9.78 14.53 4.89
C THR A 52 -10.03 13.44 5.93
N SER A 53 -9.46 12.25 5.76
CA SER A 53 -9.67 11.12 6.68
C SER A 53 -9.09 11.38 8.08
N MET A 54 -8.03 12.18 8.17
CA MET A 54 -7.39 12.54 9.44
C MET A 54 -8.06 13.70 10.19
N SER A 55 -9.09 14.34 9.60
CA SER A 55 -9.67 15.57 10.15
C SER A 55 -10.50 15.36 11.43
N LYS A 56 -11.60 14.56 11.45
CA LYS A 56 -12.42 14.26 12.65
C LYS A 56 -13.27 12.97 12.51
N PRO A 57 -13.27 12.02 13.47
CA PRO A 57 -12.40 11.95 14.66
C PRO A 57 -10.93 11.68 14.31
N GLY A 58 -10.63 11.38 13.04
CA GLY A 58 -9.28 11.25 12.51
C GLY A 58 -8.69 9.87 12.73
N TYR A 59 -7.41 9.85 13.11
CA TYR A 59 -6.63 8.65 13.37
C TYR A 59 -7.06 7.94 14.66
N GLN A 60 -7.11 6.60 14.63
CA GLN A 60 -7.45 5.77 15.78
C GLN A 60 -6.53 4.55 15.91
N LEU A 61 -6.24 4.14 17.14
CA LEU A 61 -5.53 2.89 17.41
C LEU A 61 -6.48 1.70 17.19
N LEU A 62 -6.27 0.94 16.11
CA LEU A 62 -7.08 -0.25 15.82
C LEU A 62 -6.70 -1.44 16.70
N TRP A 63 -5.39 -1.66 16.87
CA TRP A 63 -4.86 -2.79 17.63
C TRP A 63 -3.43 -2.50 18.09
N LYS A 64 -2.99 -3.24 19.10
CA LYS A 64 -1.60 -3.29 19.55
C LYS A 64 -1.21 -4.72 19.85
N GLN A 65 0.02 -5.10 19.54
CA GLN A 65 0.55 -6.42 19.84
C GLN A 65 1.87 -6.26 20.59
N LYS A 66 2.01 -6.96 21.72
CA LYS A 66 3.29 -7.07 22.42
C LYS A 66 4.14 -8.13 21.71
N VAL A 67 5.41 -7.83 21.48
CA VAL A 67 6.38 -8.77 20.91
C VAL A 67 7.31 -9.20 22.03
N ASP A 68 7.28 -10.49 22.36
CA ASP A 68 8.10 -11.05 23.42
C ASP A 68 9.54 -11.30 22.94
N GLY A 69 10.50 -11.23 23.86
CA GLY A 69 11.93 -11.49 23.58
C GLY A 69 12.71 -10.32 22.96
N VAL A 70 12.04 -9.25 22.53
CA VAL A 70 12.70 -8.03 22.03
C VAL A 70 13.11 -7.14 23.20
N LYS A 71 14.42 -6.93 23.37
CA LYS A 71 15.01 -6.02 24.36
C LYS A 71 15.62 -4.77 23.75
N VAL A 72 16.06 -4.84 22.49
CA VAL A 72 16.74 -3.74 21.79
C VAL A 72 16.04 -3.47 20.47
N GLY A 73 15.23 -2.42 20.46
CA GLY A 73 14.65 -1.82 19.26
C GLY A 73 13.74 -2.75 18.44
N LEU A 74 12.97 -2.13 17.55
CA LEU A 74 12.29 -2.83 16.46
C LEU A 74 12.81 -2.24 15.15
N SER A 75 13.03 -3.11 14.16
CA SER A 75 13.29 -2.66 12.80
C SER A 75 12.06 -1.97 12.24
N GLU A 76 12.27 -1.16 11.20
CA GLU A 76 11.19 -0.72 10.35
C GLU A 76 10.41 -1.94 9.84
N PRO A 77 9.07 -1.97 9.98
CA PRO A 77 8.27 -3.05 9.43
C PRO A 77 8.20 -2.92 7.91
N ILE A 78 8.36 -4.04 7.23
CA ILE A 78 8.02 -4.16 5.80
C ILE A 78 6.70 -4.92 5.65
N MET A 79 5.93 -4.56 4.66
CA MET A 79 4.62 -5.13 4.38
C MET A 79 4.55 -5.69 2.97
N VAL A 80 3.91 -6.84 2.84
CA VAL A 80 3.44 -7.39 1.56
C VAL A 80 1.93 -7.51 1.67
N GLY A 81 1.24 -6.65 0.94
CA GLY A 81 -0.20 -6.55 0.95
C GLY A 81 -0.84 -7.58 0.02
N THR A 82 -2.12 -7.90 0.27
CA THR A 82 -2.92 -8.75 -0.62
C THR A 82 -2.35 -10.17 -0.81
N PHE A 83 -1.64 -10.70 0.20
CA PHE A 83 -1.19 -12.09 0.21
C PHE A 83 -2.39 -13.05 0.24
N ILE A 84 -2.47 -13.95 -0.73
CA ILE A 84 -3.58 -14.91 -0.87
C ILE A 84 -3.21 -16.20 -0.15
N GLY A 85 -3.81 -16.41 1.02
CA GLY A 85 -3.77 -17.69 1.71
C GLY A 85 -5.03 -18.52 1.46
N TRP A 86 -5.04 -19.76 1.96
CA TRP A 86 -6.21 -20.65 1.84
C TRP A 86 -7.47 -20.13 2.53
N LYS A 87 -7.34 -19.22 3.51
CA LYS A 87 -8.46 -18.51 4.19
C LYS A 87 -8.81 -17.15 3.55
N GLY A 88 -8.25 -16.83 2.38
CA GLY A 88 -8.45 -15.55 1.71
C GLY A 88 -7.27 -14.58 1.87
N PHE A 89 -7.54 -13.31 1.57
CA PHE A 89 -6.55 -12.23 1.55
C PHE A 89 -6.07 -11.86 2.95
N LYS A 90 -4.76 -11.62 3.07
CA LYS A 90 -4.07 -11.18 4.28
C LYS A 90 -2.97 -10.19 3.90
N ASP A 91 -2.58 -9.37 4.86
CA ASP A 91 -1.35 -8.60 4.75
C ASP A 91 -0.29 -9.26 5.63
N LEU A 92 0.92 -9.40 5.08
CA LEU A 92 2.07 -9.92 5.81
C LEU A 92 2.93 -8.74 6.25
N VAL A 93 3.18 -8.64 7.55
CA VAL A 93 4.08 -7.63 8.13
C VAL A 93 5.27 -8.36 8.73
N LEU A 94 6.48 -7.99 8.28
CA LEU A 94 7.73 -8.55 8.76
C LEU A 94 8.55 -7.45 9.43
N PHE A 95 9.11 -7.77 10.59
CA PHE A 95 10.02 -6.92 11.33
C PHE A 95 10.93 -7.80 12.19
N GLN A 96 12.02 -7.22 12.69
CA GLN A 96 12.97 -7.87 13.57
C GLN A 96 13.16 -7.02 14.83
N GLY A 97 13.45 -7.66 15.96
CA GLY A 97 13.93 -6.99 17.16
C GLY A 97 15.14 -7.72 17.74
N GLY A 98 16.02 -7.01 18.43
CA GLY A 98 17.18 -7.60 19.09
C GLY A 98 16.83 -8.05 20.51
N ASP A 99 17.43 -9.14 20.99
CA ASP A 99 17.28 -9.65 22.36
C ASP A 99 18.34 -9.08 23.32
N GLY A 100 19.25 -8.24 22.80
CA GLY A 100 20.24 -7.49 23.55
C GLY A 100 21.55 -8.21 23.85
N ASN A 101 21.79 -9.36 23.21
CA ASN A 101 23.05 -10.11 23.30
C ASN A 101 23.78 -10.16 21.95
#